data_AF-A0A1F9NBA1-F1
#
_entry.id   AF-A0A1F9NBA1-F1
#
_cell.length_a   1.000
_cell.length_b   1.000
_cell.length_c   1.000
_cell.angle_alpha   90.00
_cell.angle_beta   90.00
_cell.angle_gamma   90.00
#
_symmetry.space_group_name_H-M   'P 1'
#
loop_
_entity.id
_entity.type
_entity.pdbx_description
1 polymer ?
#
loop_
_entity_poly.entity_id
_entity_poly.type
_entity_poly.pdbx_seq_one_letter_code
_entity_poly.pdbx_strand_id
1 'polypeptide(L)'
;MGLFFITRLNFFPVAAASGFMLLLPADALAIQLHLTSEGIITHQMGHIFFLVSMVALIFTLSGKGLDKQKGWRLIQYSAFFFILWNLDAVLGHFLDNQIQVIKLENISFSRMRMLVHNDSSILYWVYYILKLDHLLSVPAMLLFFMGLSVLVKEQQTISAKKESH
;
A
#
# COMPACT_ATOMS: atom_id res chain seq x y z
N MET A 1 -18.31 -1.95 67.63
CA MET A 1 -18.32 -2.92 66.50
C MET A 1 -18.08 -2.13 65.22
N GLY A 2 -16.91 -2.29 64.59
CA GLY A 2 -16.60 -1.64 63.31
C GLY A 2 -15.19 -1.07 63.24
N LEU A 3 -14.28 -1.80 62.58
CA LEU A 3 -13.16 -1.23 61.84
C LEU A 3 -12.87 -2.16 60.66
N PHE A 4 -13.44 -1.85 59.50
CA PHE A 4 -13.09 -2.49 58.24
C PHE A 4 -11.76 -1.90 57.75
N PHE A 5 -10.67 -2.64 57.93
CA PHE A 5 -9.40 -2.35 57.27
C PHE A 5 -9.54 -2.71 55.78
N ILE A 6 -9.63 -1.71 54.91
CA ILE A 6 -9.51 -1.91 53.46
C ILE A 6 -8.02 -1.82 53.13
N THR A 7 -7.37 -2.97 52.98
CA THR A 7 -6.02 -3.07 52.43
C THR A 7 -6.05 -2.67 50.96
N ARG A 8 -5.37 -1.57 50.59
CA ARG A 8 -5.16 -1.22 49.18
C ARG A 8 -4.33 -2.31 48.51
N LEU A 9 -4.92 -3.01 47.55
CA LEU A 9 -4.21 -3.99 46.73
C LEU A 9 -3.31 -3.24 45.74
N ASN A 10 -2.00 -3.31 45.94
CA ASN A 10 -1.01 -2.65 45.07
C ASN A 10 -0.79 -3.50 43.82
N PHE A 11 -1.30 -3.05 42.67
CA PHE A 11 -1.11 -3.70 41.37
C PHE A 11 0.22 -3.32 40.68
N PHE A 12 1.01 -2.45 41.30
CA PHE A 12 2.31 -2.00 40.81
C PHE A 12 3.29 -3.13 40.44
N PRO A 13 3.47 -4.20 41.25
CA PRO A 13 4.39 -5.29 40.87
C PRO A 13 3.89 -6.09 39.66
N VAL A 14 2.58 -6.22 39.47
CA VAL A 14 1.99 -6.90 38.31
C VAL A 14 2.17 -6.08 37.04
N ALA A 15 1.99 -4.75 37.13
CA ALA A 15 2.24 -3.83 36.04
C ALA A 15 3.73 -3.75 35.66
N ALA A 16 4.63 -3.77 36.66
CA ALA A 16 6.07 -3.79 36.44
C ALA A 16 6.54 -5.10 35.79
N ALA A 17 6.03 -6.25 36.24
CA ALA A 17 6.37 -7.56 35.67
C ALA A 17 5.87 -7.71 34.22
N SER A 18 4.67 -7.23 33.92
CA SER A 18 4.13 -7.23 32.55
C SER A 18 4.87 -6.27 31.62
N GLY A 19 5.24 -5.07 32.10
CA GLY A 19 6.11 -4.16 31.35
C GLY A 19 7.49 -4.74 31.07
N PHE A 20 8.08 -5.47 32.03
CA PHE A 20 9.36 -6.15 31.85
C PHE A 20 9.30 -7.29 30.82
N MET A 21 8.18 -8.04 30.77
CA MET A 21 7.95 -9.06 29.74
C MET A 21 7.89 -8.48 28.33
N LEU A 22 7.41 -7.25 28.14
CA LEU A 22 7.39 -6.58 26.83
C LEU A 22 8.77 -6.12 26.35
N LEU A 23 9.75 -6.01 27.26
CA LEU A 23 11.13 -5.61 26.94
C LEU A 23 12.03 -6.82 26.64
N LEU A 24 11.55 -8.04 26.92
CA LEU A 24 12.25 -9.25 26.53
C LEU A 24 12.04 -9.48 25.03
N PRO A 25 13.12 -9.57 24.23
CA PRO A 25 12.99 -9.92 22.82
C PRO A 25 12.56 -11.39 22.75
N ALA A 26 11.24 -11.62 22.70
CA ALA A 26 10.71 -12.87 22.20
C ALA A 26 10.92 -12.89 20.69
N ASP A 27 11.18 -14.08 20.13
CA ASP A 27 11.14 -14.26 18.68
C ASP A 27 9.79 -13.74 18.18
N ALA A 28 9.81 -12.58 17.54
CA ALA A 28 8.65 -12.07 16.85
C ALA A 28 8.45 -13.00 15.66
N LEU A 29 7.66 -14.06 15.86
CA LEU A 29 7.04 -14.91 14.83
C LEU A 29 6.09 -14.09 13.91
N ALA A 30 6.25 -12.76 13.86
CA ALA A 30 5.61 -11.83 12.94
C ALA A 30 6.39 -11.68 11.62
N ILE A 31 7.59 -12.29 11.51
CA ILE A 31 8.25 -12.45 10.21
C ILE A 31 7.69 -13.72 9.57
N GLN A 32 6.76 -13.53 8.62
CA GLN A 32 6.29 -14.61 7.75
C GLN A 32 7.49 -15.15 6.96
N LEU A 33 8.02 -16.31 7.39
CA LEU A 33 9.08 -17.04 6.70
C LEU A 33 8.54 -17.47 5.33
N HIS A 34 8.88 -16.70 4.30
CA HIS A 34 8.42 -16.94 2.95
C HIS A 34 9.26 -18.05 2.29
N LEU A 35 9.02 -19.30 2.71
CA LEU A 35 9.64 -20.48 2.11
C LEU A 35 8.75 -21.14 1.03
N THR A 36 7.48 -20.72 0.90
CA THR A 36 6.51 -21.27 -0.06
C THR A 36 5.75 -20.18 -0.83
N SER A 37 5.16 -20.55 -1.96
CA SER A 37 4.53 -19.68 -2.97
C SER A 37 3.31 -18.86 -2.47
N GLU A 38 2.78 -19.14 -1.29
CA GLU A 38 1.49 -18.62 -0.81
C GLU A 38 1.45 -17.10 -0.70
N GLY A 39 2.48 -16.46 -0.16
CA GLY A 39 2.50 -15.00 -0.09
C GLY A 39 2.81 -14.33 -1.43
N ILE A 40 3.49 -15.00 -2.38
CA ILE A 40 3.62 -14.50 -3.76
C ILE A 40 2.25 -14.54 -4.43
N ILE A 41 1.50 -15.64 -4.24
CA ILE A 41 0.14 -15.78 -4.76
C ILE A 41 -0.78 -14.73 -4.14
N THR A 42 -0.75 -14.58 -2.81
CA THR A 42 -1.59 -13.59 -2.09
C THR A 42 -1.27 -12.16 -2.52
N HIS A 43 0.01 -11.84 -2.68
CA HIS A 43 0.47 -10.54 -3.17
C HIS A 43 -0.01 -10.27 -4.59
N GLN A 44 0.13 -11.23 -5.51
CA GLN A 44 -0.38 -11.11 -6.89
C GLN A 44 -1.91 -10.98 -6.92
N MET A 45 -2.62 -11.73 -6.08
CA MET A 45 -4.07 -11.61 -5.94
C MET A 45 -4.48 -10.24 -5.41
N GLY A 46 -3.69 -9.66 -4.50
CA GLY A 46 -3.87 -8.29 -4.01
C GLY A 46 -3.79 -7.26 -5.15
N HIS A 47 -2.79 -7.38 -6.02
CA HIS A 47 -2.67 -6.52 -7.20
C HIS A 47 -3.86 -6.66 -8.16
N ILE A 48 -4.27 -7.89 -8.47
CA ILE A 48 -5.43 -8.14 -9.36
C ILE A 48 -6.71 -7.55 -8.76
N PHE A 49 -6.96 -7.80 -7.47
CA PHE A 49 -8.13 -7.27 -6.77
C PHE A 49 -8.14 -5.74 -6.77
N PHE A 50 -6.99 -5.12 -6.49
CA PHE A 50 -6.86 -3.67 -6.49
C PHE A 50 -7.05 -3.08 -7.89
N LEU A 51 -6.49 -3.69 -8.94
CA LEU A 51 -6.70 -3.29 -10.33
C LEU A 51 -8.19 -3.32 -10.69
N VAL A 52 -8.89 -4.42 -10.41
CA VAL A 52 -10.34 -4.54 -10.66
C VAL A 52 -11.11 -3.47 -9.88
N SER A 53 -10.73 -3.22 -8.64
CA SER A 53 -11.35 -2.19 -7.80
C SER A 53 -11.19 -0.79 -8.38
N MET A 54 -10.01 -0.45 -8.91
CA MET A 54 -9.77 0.85 -9.55
C MET A 54 -10.57 1.01 -10.85
N VAL A 55 -10.67 -0.04 -11.65
CA VAL A 55 -11.51 -0.06 -12.87
C VAL A 55 -12.98 0.14 -12.51
N ALA A 56 -13.48 -0.62 -11.53
CA ALA A 56 -14.85 -0.49 -11.04
C ALA A 56 -15.13 0.91 -10.46
N LEU A 57 -14.15 1.51 -9.77
CA LEU A 57 -14.24 2.88 -9.27
C LEU A 57 -14.43 3.87 -10.42
N ILE A 58 -13.60 3.79 -11.47
CA ILE A 58 -13.73 4.66 -12.66
C ILE A 58 -15.12 4.52 -13.28
N PHE A 59 -15.58 3.29 -13.53
CA PHE A 59 -16.91 3.05 -14.10
C PHE A 59 -18.04 3.59 -13.22
N THR A 60 -17.91 3.44 -11.90
CA THR A 60 -18.90 3.96 -10.94
C THR A 60 -18.95 5.48 -10.95
N LEU A 61 -17.79 6.14 -11.01
CA LEU A 61 -17.71 7.60 -11.03
C LEU A 61 -18.29 8.17 -12.33
N SER A 62 -17.92 7.59 -13.48
CA SER A 62 -18.45 8.00 -14.79
C SER A 62 -19.94 7.70 -14.94
N GLY A 63 -20.39 6.51 -14.50
CA GLY A 63 -21.80 6.13 -14.58
C GLY A 63 -22.73 7.00 -13.72
N LYS A 64 -22.22 7.54 -12.61
CA LYS A 64 -22.95 8.46 -11.73
C LYS A 64 -22.75 9.94 -12.10
N GLY A 65 -21.95 10.25 -13.11
CA GLY A 65 -21.61 11.63 -13.49
C GLY A 65 -20.86 12.41 -12.39
N LEU A 66 -20.21 11.71 -11.46
CA LEU A 66 -19.47 12.32 -10.35
C LEU A 66 -18.18 12.98 -10.83
N ASP A 67 -17.64 12.53 -11.95
CA ASP A 67 -16.49 13.10 -12.67
C ASP A 67 -16.66 14.59 -13.06
N LYS A 68 -17.91 15.10 -13.04
CA LYS A 68 -18.18 16.53 -13.20
C LYS A 68 -17.70 17.37 -12.02
N GLN A 69 -17.63 16.78 -10.82
CA GLN A 69 -17.13 17.44 -9.62
C GLN A 69 -15.60 17.32 -9.55
N LYS A 70 -14.93 18.42 -9.17
CA LYS A 70 -13.47 18.52 -9.21
C LYS A 70 -12.79 17.46 -8.35
N GLY A 71 -13.30 17.20 -7.14
CA GLY A 71 -12.73 16.21 -6.22
C GLY A 71 -12.79 14.78 -6.78
N TRP A 72 -13.95 14.37 -7.29
CA TRP A 72 -14.15 13.05 -7.90
C TRP A 72 -13.36 12.87 -9.20
N ARG A 73 -13.21 13.91 -10.01
CA ARG A 73 -12.37 13.85 -11.21
C ARG A 73 -10.90 13.59 -10.89
N LEU A 74 -10.37 14.19 -9.83
CA LEU A 74 -9.00 13.93 -9.36
C LEU A 74 -8.85 12.49 -8.86
N ILE A 75 -9.85 11.96 -8.15
CA ILE A 75 -9.88 10.55 -7.73
C ILE A 75 -9.93 9.61 -8.96
N GLN A 76 -10.66 9.98 -10.01
CA GLN A 76 -10.71 9.19 -11.24
C GLN A 76 -9.35 9.17 -11.96
N TYR A 77 -8.65 10.30 -12.05
CA TYR A 77 -7.29 10.34 -12.60
C TYR A 77 -6.31 9.55 -11.74
N SER A 78 -6.42 9.66 -10.41
CA SER A 78 -5.64 8.82 -9.49
C SER A 78 -5.86 7.33 -9.73
N ALA A 79 -7.12 6.89 -9.85
CA ALA A 79 -7.46 5.50 -10.14
C ALA A 79 -6.86 5.03 -11.46
N PHE A 80 -6.82 5.89 -12.49
CA PHE A 80 -6.16 5.58 -13.76
C PHE A 80 -4.66 5.35 -13.60
N PHE A 81 -3.95 6.24 -12.89
CA PHE A 81 -2.52 6.03 -12.60
C PHE A 81 -2.27 4.78 -11.75
N PHE A 82 -3.15 4.48 -10.79
CA PHE A 82 -3.07 3.25 -10.00
C PHE A 82 -3.25 1.97 -10.83
N ILE A 83 -4.09 2.00 -11.87
CA ILE A 83 -4.22 0.89 -12.82
C ILE A 83 -2.91 0.70 -13.60
N LEU A 84 -2.35 1.79 -14.14
CA LEU A 84 -1.08 1.72 -14.87
C LEU A 84 0.04 1.19 -13.99
N TRP A 85 0.15 1.71 -12.76
CA TRP A 85 1.12 1.23 -11.78
C TRP A 85 0.91 -0.25 -11.41
N ASN A 86 -0.35 -0.71 -11.28
CA ASN A 86 -0.60 -2.12 -10.99
C ASN A 86 -0.21 -3.05 -12.13
N LEU A 87 -0.48 -2.66 -13.37
CA LEU A 87 -0.05 -3.43 -14.54
C LEU A 87 1.48 -3.51 -14.59
N ASP A 88 2.16 -2.39 -14.34
CA ASP A 88 3.62 -2.29 -14.24
C ASP A 88 4.18 -3.26 -13.18
N ALA A 89 3.63 -3.22 -11.96
CA ALA A 89 4.05 -4.07 -10.85
C ALA A 89 3.81 -5.57 -11.11
N VAL A 90 2.64 -5.93 -11.66
CA VAL A 90 2.33 -7.34 -12.02
C VAL A 90 3.27 -7.84 -13.11
N LEU A 91 3.57 -7.02 -14.13
CA LEU A 91 4.54 -7.39 -15.17
C LEU A 91 5.96 -7.53 -14.63
N GLY A 92 6.40 -6.60 -13.77
CA GLY A 92 7.70 -6.68 -13.11
C GLY A 92 7.84 -7.97 -12.30
N HIS A 93 6.82 -8.31 -11.51
CA HIS A 93 6.81 -9.55 -10.75
C HIS A 93 6.71 -10.81 -11.63
N PHE A 94 6.00 -10.76 -12.75
CA PHE A 94 5.94 -11.88 -13.69
C PHE A 94 7.32 -12.18 -14.29
N LEU A 95 8.06 -11.13 -14.69
CA LEU A 95 9.43 -11.26 -15.20
C LEU A 95 10.42 -11.77 -14.15
N ASP A 96 10.33 -11.27 -12.91
CA ASP A 96 11.19 -11.67 -11.79
C ASP A 96 10.93 -13.12 -11.34
N ASN A 97 9.66 -13.49 -11.14
CA ASN A 97 9.29 -14.73 -10.46
C ASN A 97 9.05 -15.91 -11.40
N GLN A 98 8.49 -15.69 -12.60
CA GLN A 98 8.05 -16.79 -13.46
C GLN A 98 9.03 -17.10 -14.58
N ILE A 99 9.60 -16.06 -15.21
CA ILE A 99 10.47 -16.28 -16.37
C ILE A 99 11.96 -16.29 -15.97
N GLN A 100 12.33 -15.75 -14.79
CA GLN A 100 13.72 -15.67 -14.31
C GLN A 100 14.69 -15.14 -15.38
N VAL A 101 14.20 -14.29 -16.29
CA VAL A 101 14.95 -13.81 -17.47
C VAL A 101 16.10 -12.91 -17.04
N ILE A 102 16.00 -12.34 -15.83
CA ILE A 102 16.95 -11.38 -15.30
C ILE A 102 17.44 -11.88 -13.96
N LYS A 103 18.70 -12.31 -13.91
CA LYS A 103 19.40 -12.56 -12.65
C LYS A 103 19.96 -11.25 -12.14
N LEU A 104 19.49 -10.81 -10.97
CA LEU A 104 20.11 -9.71 -10.24
C LEU A 104 21.24 -10.27 -9.39
N GLU A 105 22.47 -9.96 -9.78
CA GLU A 105 23.64 -10.23 -8.96
C GLU A 105 23.97 -8.99 -8.12
N ASN A 106 23.94 -9.16 -6.80
CA ASN A 106 24.45 -8.15 -5.88
C ASN A 106 25.97 -8.14 -5.96
N ILE A 107 26.54 -7.17 -6.68
CA ILE A 107 27.99 -6.98 -6.78
C ILE A 107 28.51 -6.24 -5.53
N SER A 108 27.69 -5.37 -4.95
CA SER A 108 28.00 -4.58 -3.75
C SER A 108 26.72 -4.04 -3.10
N PHE A 109 26.81 -3.52 -1.87
CA PHE A 109 25.71 -2.87 -1.13
C PHE A 109 24.97 -1.78 -1.93
N SER A 110 25.67 -1.08 -2.83
CA SER A 110 25.09 -0.01 -3.66
C SER A 110 24.95 -0.37 -5.14
N ARG A 111 25.34 -1.57 -5.56
CA ARG A 111 25.44 -1.92 -6.98
C ARG A 111 24.92 -3.32 -7.25
N MET A 112 23.80 -3.39 -7.96
CA MET A 112 23.29 -4.62 -8.58
C MET A 112 23.64 -4.65 -10.06
N ARG A 113 24.05 -5.83 -10.55
CA ARG A 113 24.16 -6.14 -11.97
C ARG A 113 22.89 -6.85 -12.41
N MET A 114 22.34 -6.42 -13.53
CA MET A 114 21.29 -7.18 -14.22
C MET A 114 21.93 -8.00 -15.32
N LEU A 115 21.80 -9.33 -15.24
CA LEU A 115 22.19 -10.26 -16.30
C LEU A 115 20.92 -10.69 -17.03
N VAL A 116 20.73 -10.22 -18.26
CA VAL A 116 19.58 -10.55 -19.10
C VAL A 116 19.90 -11.81 -19.91
N HIS A 117 19.08 -12.84 -19.76
CA HIS A 117 19.19 -14.05 -20.57
C HIS A 117 18.87 -13.70 -22.04
N ASN A 118 19.73 -14.10 -22.99
CA ASN A 118 19.68 -13.79 -24.44
C ASN A 118 20.14 -12.38 -24.90
N ASP A 119 20.84 -11.59 -24.08
CA ASP A 119 21.43 -10.28 -24.48
C ASP A 119 20.46 -9.28 -25.14
N SER A 120 19.14 -9.47 -24.94
CA SER A 120 18.13 -8.61 -25.54
C SER A 120 18.12 -7.24 -24.87
N SER A 121 18.64 -6.23 -25.57
CA SER A 121 18.70 -4.85 -25.07
C SER A 121 17.32 -4.25 -24.80
N ILE A 122 16.28 -4.73 -25.49
CA ILE A 122 14.90 -4.26 -25.31
C ILE A 122 14.34 -4.73 -23.97
N LEU A 123 14.56 -6.00 -23.61
CA LEU A 123 14.11 -6.56 -22.34
C LEU A 123 14.77 -5.86 -21.14
N TYR A 124 16.03 -5.46 -21.27
CA TYR A 124 16.74 -4.67 -20.26
C TYR A 124 16.01 -3.34 -19.97
N TRP A 125 15.69 -2.57 -21.02
CA TRP A 125 15.05 -1.27 -20.87
C TRP A 125 13.61 -1.38 -20.35
N VAL A 126 12.85 -2.36 -20.84
CA VAL A 126 11.51 -2.64 -20.34
C VAL A 126 11.57 -2.95 -18.84
N TYR A 127 12.44 -3.87 -18.43
CA TYR A 127 12.59 -4.23 -17.03
C TYR A 127 13.06 -3.06 -16.14
N TYR A 128 13.99 -2.25 -16.65
CA TYR A 128 14.44 -1.05 -15.95
C TYR A 128 13.29 -0.07 -15.70
N ILE A 129 12.42 0.14 -16.69
CA ILE A 129 11.24 1.00 -16.55
C ILE A 129 10.24 0.39 -15.55
N LEU A 130 9.99 -0.93 -15.60
CA LEU A 130 9.10 -1.62 -14.66
C LEU A 130 9.57 -1.51 -13.20
N LYS A 131 10.88 -1.30 -12.95
CA LYS A 131 11.42 -1.04 -11.60
C LYS A 131 11.25 0.41 -11.13
N LEU A 132 10.83 1.32 -12.00
CA LEU A 132 10.59 2.73 -11.66
C LEU A 132 9.15 2.94 -11.17
N ASP A 133 8.69 2.07 -10.25
CA ASP A 133 7.34 2.06 -9.66
C ASP A 133 6.84 3.44 -9.19
N HIS A 134 7.77 4.26 -8.70
CA HIS A 134 7.51 5.59 -8.15
C HIS A 134 6.98 6.57 -9.20
N LEU A 135 7.31 6.37 -10.47
CA LEU A 135 6.91 7.27 -11.55
C LEU A 135 5.38 7.32 -11.72
N LEU A 136 4.70 6.21 -11.43
CA LEU A 136 3.24 6.09 -11.53
C LEU A 136 2.55 6.16 -10.15
N SER A 137 3.15 5.54 -9.12
CA SER A 137 2.56 5.48 -7.77
C SER A 137 2.48 6.86 -7.08
N VAL A 138 3.55 7.66 -7.16
CA VAL A 138 3.60 8.98 -6.51
C VAL A 138 2.55 9.96 -7.07
N PRO A 139 2.43 10.17 -8.39
CA PRO A 139 1.37 11.03 -8.92
C PRO A 139 -0.02 10.48 -8.63
N ALA A 140 -0.22 9.14 -8.62
CA ALA A 140 -1.49 8.54 -8.23
C ALA A 140 -1.89 8.95 -6.81
N MET A 141 -0.98 8.83 -5.84
CA MET A 141 -1.22 9.20 -4.44
C MET A 141 -1.47 10.71 -4.27
N LEU A 142 -0.71 11.56 -4.98
CA LEU A 142 -0.91 13.01 -4.92
C LEU A 142 -2.29 13.41 -5.45
N LEU A 143 -2.70 12.87 -6.59
CA LEU A 143 -4.02 13.12 -7.17
C LEU A 143 -5.14 12.62 -6.25
N PHE A 144 -4.95 11.46 -5.61
CA PHE A 144 -5.90 10.91 -4.63
C PHE A 144 -6.08 11.86 -3.45
N PHE A 145 -4.98 12.28 -2.84
CA PHE A 145 -4.97 13.17 -1.69
C PHE A 145 -5.61 14.52 -2.02
N MET A 146 -5.28 15.10 -3.18
CA MET A 146 -5.89 16.34 -3.64
C MET A 146 -7.39 16.18 -3.88
N GLY A 147 -7.81 15.07 -4.49
CA GLY A 147 -9.22 14.76 -4.74
C GLY A 147 -10.02 14.67 -3.44
N LEU A 148 -9.53 13.89 -2.48
CA LEU A 148 -10.12 13.80 -1.14
C LEU A 148 -10.17 15.15 -0.43
N SER A 149 -9.08 15.92 -0.48
CA SER A 149 -9.00 17.23 0.16
C SER A 149 -10.05 18.20 -0.39
N VAL A 150 -10.34 18.16 -1.70
CA VAL A 150 -11.41 18.96 -2.30
C VAL A 150 -12.77 18.51 -1.80
N LEU A 151 -13.05 17.19 -1.79
CA LEU A 151 -14.34 16.67 -1.32
C LEU A 151 -14.61 17.01 0.15
N VAL A 152 -13.60 16.92 1.01
CA VAL A 152 -13.72 17.28 2.43
C VAL A 152 -14.06 18.77 2.59
N LYS A 153 -13.39 19.66 1.84
CA LYS A 153 -13.68 21.10 1.89
C LYS A 153 -15.07 21.44 1.40
N GLU A 154 -15.53 20.79 0.33
CA GLU A 154 -16.89 20.95 -0.19
C GLU A 154 -17.93 20.52 0.85
N GLN A 155 -17.72 19.39 1.53
CA GLN A 155 -18.61 18.92 2.60
C GLN A 155 -18.64 19.87 3.80
N GLN A 156 -17.48 20.36 4.27
CA GLN A 156 -17.41 21.32 5.37
C GLN A 156 -18.19 22.61 5.06
N THR A 157 -18.09 23.09 3.82
CA THR A 157 -18.80 24.29 3.37
C THR A 157 -20.32 24.08 3.35
N ILE A 158 -20.77 22.90 2.91
CA ILE A 158 -22.19 22.52 2.92
C ILE A 158 -22.73 22.45 4.34
N SER A 159 -22.00 21.82 5.27
CA SER A 159 -22.40 21.73 6.69
C SER A 159 -22.48 23.10 7.36
N ALA A 160 -21.49 23.97 7.16
CA ALA A 160 -21.50 25.32 7.73
C ALA A 160 -22.70 26.15 7.24
N LYS A 161 -23.08 26.01 5.97
CA LYS A 161 -24.26 26.69 5.41
C LYS A 161 -25.57 26.16 6.01
N LYS A 162 -25.63 24.88 6.37
CA LYS A 162 -26.82 24.27 6.99
C LYS A 162 -27.03 24.74 8.43
N GLU A 163 -25.96 25.09 9.14
CA GLU A 163 -26.03 25.61 10.52
C GLU A 163 -26.38 27.11 10.58
N SER A 164 -26.20 27.85 9.48
CA SER A 164 -26.54 29.28 9.40
C SER A 164 -27.99 29.57 8.97
N HIS A 165 -28.78 28.54 8.69
CA HIS A 165 -30.19 28.62 8.27
C HIS A 165 -31.09 27.91 9.29
#